data_AF-A0A3D3YVX8-F1
#
_entry.id   AF-A0A3D3YVX8-F1
#
_cell.length_a   1.000
_cell.length_b   1.000
_cell.length_c   1.000
_cell.angle_alpha   90.00
_cell.angle_beta   90.00
_cell.angle_gamma   90.00
#
_symmetry.space_group_name_H-M   'P 1'
#
loop_
_entity.id
_entity.type
_entity.pdbx_description
1 polymer ?
#
loop_
_entity_poly.entity_id
_entity_poly.type
_entity_poly.pdbx_seq_one_letter_code
_entity_poly.pdbx_strand_id
1 'polypeptide(L)'
;IEEFVLSSAAATVTTLIDLGSLEEAMAPVGDLVRRMEAAEDVWDLLYMRSAQVRVLTRRGDLAEAAPLAGWAVEKALELAEPQILAWAFPPAAALRLAVGETAGALALLAELERTPNARTEPNYPSNLADTVRTALAAGDPDLATRLAEGVEPVYPLHEHALATARGLIREHHGSHAEAAELFADAAERWERFEM
;
A
#
# COMPACT_ATOMS: atom_id res chain seq x y z
N ILE A 1 26.79 7.45 -4.12
CA ILE A 1 26.16 8.50 -4.95
C ILE A 1 25.07 7.88 -5.82
N GLU A 2 25.35 6.80 -6.54
CA GLU A 2 24.35 6.15 -7.41
C GLU A 2 23.18 5.48 -6.66
N GLU A 3 23.45 4.75 -5.58
CA GLU A 3 22.44 4.17 -4.67
C GLU A 3 21.48 5.24 -4.10
N PHE A 4 22.02 6.37 -3.64
CA PHE A 4 21.21 7.50 -3.15
C PHE A 4 20.31 8.10 -4.24
N VAL A 5 20.79 8.17 -5.49
CA VAL A 5 20.01 8.67 -6.63
C VAL A 5 18.88 7.69 -6.99
N LEU A 6 19.13 6.38 -6.92
CA LEU A 6 18.12 5.35 -7.16
C LEU A 6 17.03 5.40 -6.08
N SER A 7 17.41 5.46 -4.81
CA SER A 7 16.48 5.58 -3.70
C SER A 7 15.63 6.86 -3.78
N SER A 8 16.24 8.00 -4.11
CA SER A 8 15.51 9.27 -4.31
C SER A 8 14.52 9.21 -5.48
N ALA A 9 14.88 8.53 -6.57
CA ALA A 9 13.99 8.35 -7.71
C ALA A 9 12.83 7.39 -7.38
N ALA A 10 13.08 6.35 -6.58
CA ALA A 10 12.06 5.43 -6.10
C ALA A 10 11.03 6.13 -5.20
N ALA A 11 11.49 7.00 -4.29
CA ALA A 11 10.61 7.82 -3.47
C ALA A 11 9.77 8.80 -4.29
N THR A 12 10.29 9.30 -5.42
CA THR A 12 9.53 10.17 -6.33
C THR A 12 8.36 9.40 -6.97
N VAL A 13 8.60 8.16 -7.39
CA VAL A 13 7.57 7.28 -7.96
C VAL A 13 6.43 7.08 -6.97
N THR A 14 6.72 6.76 -5.71
CA THR A 14 5.66 6.50 -4.73
C THR A 14 4.87 7.74 -4.36
N THR A 15 5.52 8.89 -4.21
CA THR A 15 4.84 10.18 -4.04
C THR A 15 3.90 10.47 -5.22
N LEU A 16 4.34 10.29 -6.47
CA LEU A 16 3.48 10.49 -7.63
C LEU A 16 2.28 9.54 -7.64
N ILE A 17 2.45 8.28 -7.19
CA ILE A 17 1.32 7.35 -7.06
C ILE A 17 0.36 7.80 -5.95
N ASP A 18 0.87 8.28 -4.82
CA ASP A 18 0.06 8.79 -3.71
C ASP A 18 -0.75 10.03 -4.12
N LEU A 19 -0.19 10.86 -5.02
CA LEU A 19 -0.88 12.00 -5.65
C LEU A 19 -1.83 11.62 -6.79
N GLY A 20 -1.87 10.34 -7.19
CA GLY A 20 -2.70 9.86 -8.29
C GLY A 20 -2.13 10.11 -9.69
N SER A 21 -0.91 10.63 -9.82
CA SER A 21 -0.20 10.82 -11.10
C SER A 21 0.39 9.49 -11.62
N LEU A 22 -0.47 8.50 -11.87
CA LEU A 22 -0.07 7.12 -12.14
C LEU A 22 0.74 6.96 -13.43
N GLU A 23 0.44 7.72 -14.47
CA GLU A 23 1.17 7.69 -15.75
C GLU A 23 2.59 8.24 -15.58
N GLU A 24 2.71 9.38 -14.90
CA GLU A 24 3.99 10.01 -14.60
C GLU A 24 4.85 9.15 -13.69
N ALA A 25 4.23 8.55 -12.66
CA ALA A 25 4.89 7.63 -11.75
C ALA A 25 5.49 6.41 -12.48
N MET A 26 4.79 5.87 -13.48
CA MET A 26 5.21 4.66 -14.19
C MET A 26 6.23 4.91 -15.29
N ALA A 27 6.34 6.14 -15.79
CA ALA A 27 7.26 6.48 -16.89
C ALA A 27 8.74 6.12 -16.62
N PRO A 28 9.34 6.41 -15.43
CA PRO A 28 10.73 6.07 -15.16
C PRO A 28 10.95 4.62 -14.69
N VAL A 29 9.91 3.91 -14.29
CA VAL A 29 10.01 2.65 -13.53
C VAL A 29 10.80 1.58 -14.27
N GLY A 30 10.57 1.42 -15.59
CA GLY A 30 11.26 0.41 -16.38
C GLY A 30 12.78 0.59 -16.43
N ASP A 31 13.27 1.83 -16.34
CA ASP A 31 14.70 2.10 -16.26
C ASP A 31 15.26 1.87 -14.85
N LEU A 32 14.54 2.35 -13.83
CA LEU A 32 14.90 2.17 -12.42
C LEU A 32 15.01 0.69 -12.04
N VAL A 33 14.01 -0.12 -12.42
CA VAL A 33 14.01 -1.57 -12.16
C VAL A 33 15.23 -2.25 -12.77
N ARG A 34 15.58 -1.96 -14.03
CA ARG A 34 16.78 -2.54 -14.67
C ARG A 34 18.06 -2.19 -13.92
N ARG A 35 18.17 -0.95 -13.42
CA ARG A 35 19.34 -0.50 -12.67
C ARG A 35 19.42 -1.18 -11.30
N MET A 36 18.28 -1.33 -10.61
CA MET A 36 18.19 -2.07 -9.34
C MET A 36 18.54 -3.55 -9.52
N GLU A 37 18.06 -4.18 -10.59
CA GLU A 37 18.41 -5.57 -10.95
C GLU A 37 19.91 -5.71 -11.23
N ALA A 38 20.52 -4.79 -11.99
CA ALA A 38 21.95 -4.80 -12.28
C ALA A 38 22.81 -4.56 -11.04
N ALA A 39 22.29 -3.84 -10.04
CA ALA A 39 22.92 -3.59 -8.75
C ALA A 39 22.65 -4.69 -7.71
N GLU A 40 21.82 -5.69 -8.04
CA GLU A 40 21.32 -6.70 -7.10
C GLU A 40 20.67 -6.08 -5.84
N ASP A 41 20.07 -4.89 -5.99
CA ASP A 41 19.44 -4.15 -4.90
C ASP A 41 18.02 -4.69 -4.63
N VAL A 42 17.95 -5.74 -3.82
CA VAL A 42 16.70 -6.42 -3.49
C VAL A 42 15.72 -5.50 -2.75
N TRP A 43 16.23 -4.56 -1.93
CA TRP A 43 15.38 -3.70 -1.10
C TRP A 43 14.62 -2.68 -1.95
N ASP A 44 15.35 -1.93 -2.77
CA ASP A 44 14.75 -0.94 -3.67
C ASP A 44 13.89 -1.61 -4.76
N LEU A 45 14.31 -2.79 -5.24
CA LEU A 45 13.53 -3.57 -6.20
C LEU A 45 12.19 -4.06 -5.61
N LEU A 46 12.18 -4.48 -4.34
CA LEU A 46 10.95 -4.87 -3.65
C LEU A 46 10.00 -3.69 -3.46
N TYR A 47 10.53 -2.55 -3.05
CA TYR A 47 9.75 -1.33 -2.93
C TYR A 47 9.12 -0.94 -4.29
N MET A 48 9.94 -0.93 -5.35
CA MET A 48 9.50 -0.56 -6.69
C MET A 48 8.46 -1.53 -7.26
N ARG A 49 8.69 -2.85 -7.16
CA ARG A 49 7.74 -3.86 -7.65
C ARG A 49 6.42 -3.82 -6.88
N SER A 50 6.45 -3.56 -5.57
CA SER A 50 5.23 -3.41 -4.77
C SER A 50 4.41 -2.19 -5.23
N ALA A 51 5.09 -1.08 -5.56
CA ALA A 51 4.45 0.10 -6.14
C ALA A 51 3.85 -0.18 -7.54
N GLN A 52 4.56 -0.92 -8.39
CA GLN A 52 4.04 -1.36 -9.70
C GLN A 52 2.78 -2.22 -9.55
N VAL A 53 2.77 -3.19 -8.63
CA VAL A 53 1.60 -4.04 -8.34
C VAL A 53 0.41 -3.17 -7.97
N ARG A 54 0.61 -2.15 -7.12
CA ARG A 54 -0.46 -1.21 -6.74
C ARG A 54 -1.07 -0.52 -7.97
N VAL A 55 -0.24 0.02 -8.85
CA VAL A 55 -0.69 0.75 -10.05
C VAL A 55 -1.37 -0.18 -11.06
N LEU A 56 -0.72 -1.30 -11.41
CA LEU A 56 -1.23 -2.25 -12.39
C LEU A 56 -2.55 -2.88 -11.94
N THR A 57 -2.69 -3.21 -10.65
CA THR A 57 -3.95 -3.73 -10.09
C THR A 57 -5.08 -2.71 -10.24
N ARG A 58 -4.83 -1.43 -9.96
CA ARG A 58 -5.83 -0.36 -10.11
C ARG A 58 -6.24 -0.14 -11.57
N ARG A 59 -5.33 -0.35 -12.53
CA ARG A 59 -5.61 -0.28 -13.97
C ARG A 59 -6.34 -1.51 -14.52
N GLY A 60 -6.35 -2.62 -13.78
CA GLY A 60 -6.89 -3.90 -14.23
C GLY A 60 -5.89 -4.73 -15.03
N ASP A 61 -4.61 -4.36 -15.04
CA ASP A 61 -3.51 -5.07 -15.71
C ASP A 61 -3.02 -6.26 -14.86
N LEU A 62 -3.95 -7.11 -14.41
CA LEU A 62 -3.73 -8.13 -13.38
C LEU A 62 -2.69 -9.18 -13.80
N ALA A 63 -2.62 -9.50 -15.09
CA ALA A 63 -1.66 -10.46 -15.64
C ALA A 63 -0.21 -9.94 -15.57
N GLU A 64 -0.01 -8.63 -15.71
CA GLU A 64 1.30 -7.99 -15.57
C GLU A 64 1.68 -7.81 -14.10
N ALA A 65 0.70 -7.53 -13.23
CA ALA A 65 0.92 -7.42 -11.79
C ALA A 65 1.29 -8.75 -11.13
N ALA A 66 0.73 -9.87 -11.58
CA ALA A 66 0.88 -11.19 -10.96
C ALA A 66 2.33 -11.65 -10.72
N PRO A 67 3.24 -11.66 -11.72
CA PRO A 67 4.62 -12.09 -11.48
C PRO A 67 5.37 -11.14 -10.53
N LEU A 68 5.08 -9.84 -10.56
CA LEU A 68 5.70 -8.85 -9.68
C LEU A 68 5.26 -9.06 -8.23
N ALA A 69 3.96 -9.30 -8.01
CA ALA A 69 3.41 -9.59 -6.69
C ALA A 69 3.92 -10.93 -6.14
N GLY A 70 4.00 -11.96 -6.98
CA GLY A 70 4.54 -13.27 -6.60
C GLY A 70 5.97 -13.15 -6.07
N TRP A 71 6.83 -12.46 -6.84
CA TRP A 71 8.22 -12.23 -6.43
C TRP A 71 8.31 -11.37 -5.16
N ALA A 72 7.53 -10.29 -5.06
CA ALA A 72 7.56 -9.40 -3.89
C ALA A 72 7.11 -10.12 -2.61
N VAL A 73 6.06 -10.96 -2.68
CA VAL A 73 5.61 -11.78 -1.54
C VAL A 73 6.64 -12.82 -1.15
N GLU A 74 7.25 -13.52 -2.11
CA GLU A 74 8.32 -14.49 -1.85
C GLU A 74 9.48 -13.82 -1.10
N LYS A 75 9.99 -12.70 -1.61
CA LYS A 75 11.09 -11.96 -0.97
C LYS A 75 10.70 -11.36 0.38
N ALA A 76 9.47 -10.88 0.51
CA ALA A 76 8.98 -10.37 1.78
C ALA A 76 8.95 -11.47 2.86
N LEU A 77 8.52 -12.68 2.48
CA LEU A 77 8.52 -13.83 3.39
C LEU A 77 9.94 -14.33 3.72
N GLU A 78 10.87 -14.30 2.77
CA GLU A 78 12.28 -14.64 3.03
C GLU A 78 12.93 -13.69 4.03
N LEU A 79 12.67 -12.39 3.90
CA LEU A 79 13.26 -11.36 4.75
C LEU A 79 12.56 -11.28 6.12
N ALA A 80 11.24 -11.46 6.16
CA ALA A 80 10.40 -11.42 7.36
C ALA A 80 10.54 -10.13 8.22
N GLU A 81 10.92 -9.03 7.57
CA GLU A 81 11.12 -7.71 8.16
C GLU A 81 9.80 -6.91 8.13
N PRO A 82 9.32 -6.32 9.24
CA PRO A 82 8.02 -5.64 9.30
C PRO A 82 7.81 -4.57 8.22
N GLN A 83 8.84 -3.78 7.92
CA GLN A 83 8.85 -2.74 6.89
C GLN A 83 8.66 -3.32 5.49
N ILE A 84 9.22 -4.49 5.23
CA ILE A 84 9.10 -5.20 3.95
C ILE A 84 7.69 -5.77 3.79
N LEU A 85 7.15 -6.37 4.86
CA LEU A 85 5.78 -6.91 4.84
C LEU A 85 4.75 -5.79 4.62
N ALA A 86 4.95 -4.64 5.27
CA ALA A 86 4.09 -3.46 5.11
C ALA A 86 4.10 -2.87 3.68
N TRP A 87 5.16 -3.09 2.91
CA TRP A 87 5.22 -2.73 1.48
C TRP A 87 4.55 -3.74 0.58
N ALA A 88 4.91 -5.02 0.73
CA ALA A 88 4.56 -6.04 -0.25
C ALA A 88 3.14 -6.58 -0.07
N PHE A 89 2.69 -6.77 1.18
CA PHE A 89 1.46 -7.51 1.44
C PHE A 89 0.20 -6.75 1.03
N PRO A 90 0.03 -5.44 1.30
CA PRO A 90 -1.17 -4.72 0.89
C PRO A 90 -1.46 -4.75 -0.63
N PRO A 91 -0.53 -4.37 -1.53
CA PRO A 91 -0.79 -4.40 -2.96
C PRO A 91 -0.95 -5.84 -3.49
N ALA A 92 -0.21 -6.81 -2.94
CA ALA A 92 -0.38 -8.21 -3.30
C ALA A 92 -1.75 -8.78 -2.87
N ALA A 93 -2.25 -8.40 -1.70
CA ALA A 93 -3.58 -8.78 -1.23
C ALA A 93 -4.68 -8.19 -2.11
N ALA A 94 -4.55 -6.91 -2.48
CA ALA A 94 -5.47 -6.26 -3.41
C ALA A 94 -5.50 -6.98 -4.77
N LEU A 95 -4.34 -7.35 -5.30
CA LEU A 95 -4.25 -8.14 -6.54
C LEU A 95 -4.92 -9.51 -6.39
N ARG A 96 -4.62 -10.25 -5.32
CA ARG A 96 -5.23 -11.56 -5.04
C ARG A 96 -6.75 -11.46 -5.01
N LEU A 97 -7.29 -10.44 -4.35
CA LEU A 97 -8.73 -10.20 -4.32
C LEU A 97 -9.27 -9.92 -5.74
N ALA A 98 -8.57 -9.09 -6.52
CA ALA A 98 -8.98 -8.74 -7.88
C ALA A 98 -9.02 -9.95 -8.84
N VAL A 99 -8.16 -10.95 -8.64
CA VAL A 99 -8.17 -12.21 -9.40
C VAL A 99 -9.07 -13.30 -8.79
N GLY A 100 -9.83 -12.99 -7.73
CA GLY A 100 -10.78 -13.90 -7.08
C GLY A 100 -10.18 -14.81 -5.99
N GLU A 101 -8.93 -14.60 -5.60
CA GLU A 101 -8.24 -15.33 -4.52
C GLU A 101 -8.49 -14.71 -3.14
N THR A 102 -9.77 -14.57 -2.75
CA THR A 102 -10.18 -13.92 -1.50
C THR A 102 -9.48 -14.47 -0.26
N ALA A 103 -9.38 -15.79 -0.13
CA ALA A 103 -8.70 -16.42 1.01
C ALA A 103 -7.20 -16.08 1.05
N GLY A 104 -6.55 -16.00 -0.11
CA GLY A 104 -5.15 -15.63 -0.23
C GLY A 104 -4.90 -14.16 0.09
N ALA A 105 -5.86 -13.27 -0.22
CA ALA A 105 -5.81 -11.86 0.16
C ALA A 105 -5.91 -11.71 1.69
N LEU A 106 -6.92 -12.33 2.31
CA LEU A 106 -7.11 -12.28 3.77
C LEU A 106 -5.93 -12.87 4.53
N ALA A 107 -5.32 -13.95 4.02
CA ALA A 107 -4.14 -14.55 4.64
C ALA A 107 -2.95 -13.58 4.74
N LEU A 108 -2.66 -12.81 3.67
CA LEU A 108 -1.59 -11.81 3.70
C LEU A 108 -1.90 -10.68 4.68
N LEU A 109 -3.14 -10.17 4.66
CA LEU A 109 -3.54 -9.09 5.55
C LEU A 109 -3.54 -9.51 7.02
N ALA A 110 -3.99 -10.73 7.32
CA ALA A 110 -3.95 -11.27 8.67
C ALA A 110 -2.53 -11.55 9.16
N GLU A 111 -1.60 -11.90 8.27
CA GLU A 111 -0.18 -12.01 8.61
C GLU A 111 0.43 -10.64 8.91
N LEU A 112 0.14 -9.64 8.08
CA LEU A 112 0.57 -8.25 8.33
C LEU A 112 0.04 -7.73 9.67
N GLU A 113 -1.24 -7.97 9.97
CA GLU A 113 -1.88 -7.56 11.22
C GLU A 113 -1.18 -8.14 12.45
N ARG A 114 -0.79 -9.41 12.39
CA ARG A 114 -0.08 -10.14 13.46
C ARG A 114 1.42 -9.82 13.54
N THR A 115 1.97 -9.17 12.52
CA THR A 115 3.41 -8.85 12.48
C THR A 115 3.74 -7.80 13.53
N PRO A 116 4.63 -8.09 14.49
CA PRO A 116 5.06 -7.12 15.48
C PRO A 116 5.67 -5.89 14.82
N ASN A 117 5.37 -4.70 15.34
CA ASN A 117 5.92 -3.41 14.89
C ASN A 117 5.57 -3.01 13.44
N ALA A 118 4.82 -3.80 12.67
CA ALA A 118 4.44 -3.41 11.31
C ALA A 118 3.69 -2.06 11.28
N ARG A 119 2.84 -1.81 12.28
CA ARG A 119 2.08 -0.54 12.41
C ARG A 119 2.95 0.68 12.74
N THR A 120 4.16 0.48 13.26
CA THR A 120 5.10 1.58 13.57
C THR A 120 5.96 1.93 12.35
N GLU A 121 5.92 1.11 11.31
CA GLU A 121 6.72 1.36 10.12
C GLU A 121 6.18 2.54 9.32
N PRO A 122 7.05 3.48 8.87
CA PRO A 122 6.62 4.71 8.22
C PRO A 122 5.71 4.50 7.01
N ASN A 123 5.85 3.38 6.30
CA ASN A 123 5.09 3.12 5.08
C ASN A 123 3.79 2.33 5.31
N TYR A 124 3.54 1.85 6.54
CA TYR A 124 2.30 1.14 6.85
C TYR A 124 1.07 2.03 6.64
N PRO A 125 1.03 3.30 7.12
CA PRO A 125 -0.13 4.16 6.90
C PRO A 125 -0.37 4.50 5.42
N SER A 126 0.67 4.61 4.60
CA SER A 126 0.53 4.93 3.16
C SER A 126 -0.27 3.88 2.38
N ASN A 127 -0.28 2.63 2.84
CA ASN A 127 -1.08 1.56 2.24
C ASN A 127 -2.41 1.31 2.97
N LEU A 128 -2.64 1.94 4.12
CA LEU A 128 -3.72 1.57 5.06
C LEU A 128 -5.11 1.63 4.44
N ALA A 129 -5.42 2.67 3.66
CA ALA A 129 -6.72 2.80 3.02
C ALA A 129 -7.01 1.65 2.05
N ASP A 130 -6.01 1.24 1.26
CA ASP A 130 -6.14 0.11 0.33
C ASP A 130 -6.20 -1.23 1.07
N THR A 131 -5.42 -1.40 2.14
CA THR A 131 -5.46 -2.56 3.03
C THR A 131 -6.86 -2.76 3.61
N VAL A 132 -7.45 -1.68 4.16
CA VAL A 132 -8.81 -1.69 4.74
C VAL A 132 -9.86 -1.96 3.68
N ARG A 133 -9.80 -1.29 2.53
CA ARG A 133 -10.73 -1.54 1.42
C ARG A 133 -10.68 -3.00 0.95
N THR A 134 -9.48 -3.58 0.88
CA THR A 134 -9.29 -4.98 0.49
C THR A 134 -9.91 -5.93 1.52
N ALA A 135 -9.68 -5.72 2.81
CA ALA A 135 -10.30 -6.54 3.87
C ALA A 135 -11.83 -6.46 3.86
N LEU A 136 -12.39 -5.25 3.72
CA LEU A 136 -13.84 -5.03 3.64
C LEU A 136 -14.45 -5.70 2.39
N ALA A 137 -13.84 -5.53 1.22
CA ALA A 137 -14.30 -6.13 -0.03
C ALA A 137 -14.15 -7.66 -0.03
N ALA A 138 -13.18 -8.19 0.72
CA ALA A 138 -13.01 -9.62 0.96
C ALA A 138 -14.00 -10.18 2.00
N GLY A 139 -14.81 -9.33 2.66
CA GLY A 139 -15.84 -9.73 3.60
C GLY A 139 -15.39 -9.90 5.06
N ASP A 140 -14.26 -9.31 5.45
CA ASP A 140 -13.73 -9.38 6.83
C ASP A 140 -13.60 -7.96 7.46
N PRO A 141 -14.72 -7.36 7.93
CA PRO A 141 -14.71 -6.05 8.56
C PRO A 141 -14.00 -6.02 9.93
N ASP A 142 -13.92 -7.16 10.61
CA ASP A 142 -13.20 -7.25 11.88
C ASP A 142 -11.69 -7.14 11.65
N LEU A 143 -11.16 -7.82 10.63
CA LEU A 143 -9.77 -7.65 10.21
C LEU A 143 -9.49 -6.22 9.75
N ALA A 144 -10.40 -5.63 8.96
CA ALA A 144 -10.28 -4.25 8.52
C ALA A 144 -10.14 -3.27 9.71
N THR A 145 -10.94 -3.49 10.76
CA THR A 145 -10.88 -2.71 12.01
C THR A 145 -9.55 -2.90 12.72
N ARG A 146 -9.10 -4.13 12.95
CA ARG A 146 -7.81 -4.43 13.62
C ARG A 146 -6.60 -3.85 12.87
N LEU A 147 -6.65 -3.79 11.53
CA LEU A 147 -5.59 -3.22 10.70
C LEU A 147 -5.46 -1.70 10.89
N ALA A 148 -6.57 -1.00 11.14
CA ALA A 148 -6.60 0.44 11.38
C ALA A 148 -6.37 0.82 12.85
N GLU A 149 -6.65 -0.08 13.79
CA GLU A 149 -6.43 0.11 15.21
C GLU A 149 -4.92 0.17 15.56
N GLY A 150 -4.58 1.06 16.50
CA GLY A 150 -3.21 1.21 17.01
C GLY A 150 -2.24 1.88 16.04
N VAL A 151 -2.72 2.42 14.91
CA VAL A 151 -1.90 3.25 14.02
C VAL A 151 -1.79 4.65 14.58
N GLU A 152 -0.56 5.01 14.97
CA GLU A 152 -0.22 6.37 15.41
C GLU A 152 0.40 7.13 14.22
N PRO A 153 -0.27 8.16 13.68
CA PRO A 153 0.24 8.89 12.52
C PRO A 153 1.47 9.72 12.90
N VAL A 154 2.60 9.45 12.24
CA VAL A 154 3.87 10.17 12.43
C VAL A 154 4.00 11.38 11.48
N TYR A 155 3.42 11.30 10.28
CA TYR A 155 3.44 12.38 9.29
C TYR A 155 2.01 12.86 8.98
N PRO A 156 1.82 14.12 8.55
CA PRO A 156 0.47 14.62 8.22
C PRO A 156 -0.25 13.74 7.19
N LEU A 157 0.47 13.24 6.20
CA LEU A 157 -0.03 12.27 5.21
C LEU A 157 -0.70 11.04 5.87
N HIS A 158 -0.14 10.54 6.98
CA HIS A 158 -0.65 9.37 7.68
C HIS A 158 -2.00 9.65 8.36
N GLU A 159 -2.20 10.88 8.81
CA GLU A 159 -3.49 11.30 9.38
C GLU A 159 -4.59 11.22 8.33
N HIS A 160 -4.29 11.55 7.07
CA HIS A 160 -5.24 11.53 5.96
C HIS A 160 -5.59 10.08 5.57
N ALA A 161 -4.57 9.22 5.50
CA ALA A 161 -4.75 7.80 5.25
C ALA A 161 -5.58 7.12 6.35
N LEU A 162 -5.33 7.46 7.63
CA LEU A 162 -6.08 6.95 8.77
C LEU A 162 -7.53 7.47 8.81
N ALA A 163 -7.77 8.74 8.51
CA ALA A 163 -9.12 9.30 8.40
C ALA A 163 -9.92 8.57 7.30
N THR A 164 -9.31 8.36 6.14
CA THR A 164 -9.90 7.59 5.03
C THR A 164 -10.24 6.16 5.45
N ALA A 165 -9.29 5.46 6.10
CA ALA A 165 -9.49 4.10 6.59
C ALA A 165 -10.66 3.99 7.58
N ARG A 166 -10.76 4.94 8.52
CA ARG A 166 -11.88 5.02 9.47
C ARG A 166 -13.20 5.30 8.75
N GLY A 167 -13.21 6.20 7.76
CA GLY A 167 -14.37 6.50 6.93
C GLY A 167 -14.92 5.26 6.23
N LEU A 168 -14.03 4.48 5.60
CA LEU A 168 -14.38 3.22 4.92
C LEU A 168 -15.04 2.21 5.88
N ILE A 169 -14.50 2.05 7.09
CA ILE A 169 -15.06 1.15 8.11
C ILE A 169 -16.46 1.62 8.52
N ARG A 170 -16.63 2.92 8.78
CA ARG A 170 -17.94 3.50 9.16
C ARG A 170 -18.97 3.38 8.06
N GLU A 171 -18.57 3.62 6.81
CA GLU A 171 -19.43 3.46 5.63
C GLU A 171 -19.90 2.01 5.52
N HIS A 172 -18.99 1.04 5.64
CA HIS A 172 -19.33 -0.37 5.57
C HIS A 172 -20.32 -0.82 6.65
N HIS A 173 -20.26 -0.23 7.85
CA HIS A 173 -21.21 -0.48 8.93
C HIS A 173 -22.55 0.28 8.80
N GLY A 174 -22.75 1.06 7.73
CA GLY A 174 -23.96 1.83 7.49
C GLY A 174 -24.03 3.17 8.23
N SER A 175 -22.96 3.57 8.94
CA SER A 175 -22.84 4.87 9.62
C SER A 175 -22.45 5.97 8.62
N HIS A 176 -23.28 6.16 7.58
CA HIS A 176 -22.93 7.01 6.44
C HIS A 176 -22.69 8.49 6.80
N ALA A 177 -23.37 9.03 7.82
CA ALA A 177 -23.15 10.40 8.26
C ALA A 177 -21.75 10.58 8.86
N GLU A 178 -21.35 9.69 9.77
CA GLU A 178 -20.00 9.67 10.35
C GLU A 178 -18.93 9.41 9.29
N ALA A 179 -19.21 8.51 8.33
CA ALA A 179 -18.30 8.26 7.21
C ALA A 179 -18.11 9.50 6.34
N ALA A 180 -19.19 10.22 6.02
CA ALA A 180 -19.12 11.45 5.24
C ALA A 180 -18.31 12.54 5.94
N GLU A 181 -18.44 12.69 7.26
CA GLU A 181 -17.62 13.62 8.05
C GLU A 181 -16.13 13.26 7.98
N LEU A 182 -15.79 11.97 8.11
CA LEU A 182 -14.41 11.49 8.02
C LEU A 182 -13.80 11.68 6.62
N PHE A 183 -14.58 11.45 5.56
CA PHE A 183 -14.12 11.69 4.19
C PHE A 183 -13.97 13.19 3.90
N ALA A 184 -14.85 14.04 4.43
CA ALA A 184 -14.73 15.49 4.30
C ALA A 184 -13.49 16.03 5.02
N ASP A 185 -13.22 15.56 6.25
CA ASP A 185 -12.00 15.89 7.00
C ASP A 185 -10.74 15.43 6.25
N ALA A 186 -10.74 14.22 5.68
CA ALA A 186 -9.63 13.75 4.84
C ALA A 186 -9.43 14.65 3.61
N ALA A 187 -10.50 14.99 2.89
CA ALA A 187 -10.45 15.85 1.70
C ALA A 187 -9.92 17.27 2.03
N GLU A 188 -10.43 17.89 3.09
CA GLU A 188 -10.00 19.21 3.55
C GLU A 188 -8.50 19.25 3.89
N ARG A 189 -7.99 18.18 4.49
CA ARG A 189 -6.56 18.08 4.82
C ARG A 189 -5.71 17.90 3.57
N TRP A 190 -6.15 17.08 2.61
CA TRP A 190 -5.49 16.94 1.31
C TRP A 190 -5.42 18.26 0.54
N GLU A 191 -6.50 19.05 0.53
CA GLU A 191 -6.51 20.37 -0.13
C GLU A 191 -5.51 21.36 0.47
N ARG A 192 -5.24 21.25 1.78
CA ARG A 192 -4.28 22.10 2.50
C ARG A 192 -2.86 21.57 2.49
N PHE A 193 -2.65 20.35 1.99
CA PHE A 193 -1.34 19.71 2.01
C PHE A 193 -0.46 20.33 0.92
N GLU A 194 0.40 21.27 1.33
CA GLU A 194 1.44 21.84 0.47
C GLU A 194 2.66 20.91 0.47
N MET A 195 3.15 20.55 -0.73
CA MET A 195 4.40 19.79 -0.94
C MET A 195 5.64 20.68 -0.89
#